data_AF-A0A6B2UUI2-F1
#
_entry.id   AF-A0A6B2UUI2-F1
#
_cell.length_a   1.000
_cell.length_b   1.000
_cell.length_c   1.000
_cell.angle_alpha   90.00
_cell.angle_beta   90.00
_cell.angle_gamma   90.00
#
_symmetry.space_group_name_H-M   'P 1'
#
loop_
_entity.id
_entity.type
_entity.pdbx_description
1 polymer ?
#
loop_
_entity_poly.entity_id
_entity_poly.type
_entity_poly.pdbx_seq_one_letter_code
_entity_poly.pdbx_strand_id
1 'polypeptide(L)'
;ADLVVLACGVRPRTGLAHGAGLPVRYGVQVDDTLACAPHTYALGDCAEHRGITHGLAAPAWEQADVLAARLSGAAPGARFTGTRTLARLSAGPVQYTAFGEHAAGPGVDVLRIGDATRGTYKKLLLRGDRLLGGVLVGDLGTAGTLGRAWLDDRPAGPDPLSLLVAPPAPAVRQ
;
A
#
# COMPACT_ATOMS: atom_id res chain seq x y z
N ALA A 1 8.58 28.55 -20.79
CA ALA A 1 8.59 27.97 -19.44
C ALA A 1 10.02 27.98 -18.96
N ASP A 2 10.28 28.50 -17.76
CA ASP A 2 11.66 28.60 -17.23
C ASP A 2 12.07 27.33 -16.46
N LEU A 3 11.10 26.50 -16.06
CA LEU A 3 11.31 25.16 -15.48
C LEU A 3 10.10 24.27 -15.80
N VAL A 4 10.35 22.99 -16.09
CA VAL A 4 9.33 21.95 -16.24
C VAL A 4 9.69 20.77 -15.34
N VAL A 5 8.72 20.28 -14.55
CA VAL A 5 8.84 19.08 -13.74
C VAL A 5 7.85 18.03 -14.25
N LEU A 6 8.35 16.84 -14.59
CA LEU A 6 7.52 15.71 -15.01
C LEU A 6 7.40 14.68 -13.87
N ALA A 7 6.18 14.52 -13.36
CA ALA A 7 5.85 13.56 -12.30
C ALA A 7 4.85 12.51 -12.82
N CYS A 8 5.25 11.76 -13.85
CA CYS A 8 4.38 10.82 -14.58
C CYS A 8 4.52 9.36 -14.12
N GLY A 9 5.00 9.14 -12.89
CA GLY A 9 5.24 7.81 -12.31
C GLY A 9 6.67 7.29 -12.51
N VAL A 10 6.91 6.08 -12.02
CA VAL A 10 8.20 5.39 -12.05
C VAL A 10 8.07 4.01 -12.69
N ARG A 11 9.19 3.43 -13.13
CA ARG A 11 9.24 2.07 -13.67
C ARG A 11 10.34 1.26 -12.97
N PRO A 12 10.12 -0.04 -12.73
CA PRO A 12 11.17 -0.94 -12.25
C PRO A 12 12.42 -0.87 -13.12
N ARG A 13 13.60 -0.75 -12.50
CA ARG A 13 14.90 -0.80 -13.20
C ARG A 13 15.34 -2.24 -13.39
N THR A 14 15.00 -2.83 -14.54
CA THR A 14 15.20 -4.27 -14.81
C THR A 14 16.33 -4.57 -15.81
N GLY A 15 17.05 -3.55 -16.29
CA GLY A 15 18.05 -3.70 -17.36
C GLY A 15 19.13 -4.75 -17.08
N LEU A 16 19.65 -4.80 -15.85
CA LEU A 16 20.63 -5.82 -15.44
C LEU A 16 20.06 -7.24 -15.51
N ALA A 17 18.85 -7.43 -14.98
CA ALA A 17 18.19 -8.74 -14.97
C ALA A 17 17.87 -9.21 -16.39
N HIS A 18 17.38 -8.31 -17.24
CA HIS A 18 17.13 -8.60 -18.65
C HIS A 18 18.42 -8.99 -19.39
N GLY A 19 19.50 -8.22 -19.22
CA GLY A 19 20.80 -8.53 -19.81
C GLY A 19 21.42 -9.84 -19.32
N ALA A 20 21.07 -10.29 -18.11
CA ALA A 20 21.49 -11.55 -17.53
C ALA A 20 20.58 -12.74 -17.92
N GLY A 21 19.54 -12.53 -18.73
CA GLY A 21 18.59 -13.57 -19.12
C GLY A 21 17.63 -14.00 -18.00
N LEU A 22 17.48 -13.18 -16.95
CA LEU A 22 16.55 -13.45 -15.86
C LEU A 22 15.11 -13.13 -16.26
N PRO A 23 14.11 -13.82 -15.69
CA PRO A 23 12.71 -13.55 -16.00
C PRO A 23 12.30 -12.12 -15.60
N VAL A 24 11.80 -11.37 -16.57
CA VAL A 24 11.32 -9.99 -16.40
C VAL A 24 9.98 -9.84 -17.10
N ARG A 25 8.99 -9.24 -16.41
CA ARG A 25 7.73 -8.80 -17.02
C ARG A 25 7.55 -7.30 -16.83
N TYR A 26 6.95 -6.87 -15.73
CA TYR A 26 6.91 -5.48 -15.31
C TYR A 26 8.11 -5.15 -14.40
N GLY A 27 8.45 -6.07 -13.51
CA GLY A 27 9.67 -6.10 -12.69
C GLY A 27 10.48 -7.39 -12.91
N VAL A 28 11.55 -7.56 -12.13
CA VAL A 28 12.31 -8.81 -12.02
C VAL A 28 11.45 -9.82 -11.27
N GLN A 29 11.09 -10.92 -11.92
CA GLN A 29 10.17 -11.88 -11.32
C GLN A 29 10.87 -12.65 -10.20
N VAL A 30 10.22 -12.70 -9.04
CA VAL A 30 10.72 -13.42 -7.88
C VAL A 30 9.65 -14.33 -7.27
N ASP A 31 10.11 -15.44 -6.69
CA ASP A 31 9.25 -16.32 -5.89
C ASP A 31 9.08 -15.81 -4.44
N ASP A 32 8.38 -16.59 -3.60
CA ASP A 32 8.16 -16.27 -2.18
C ASP A 32 9.45 -16.23 -1.35
N THR A 33 10.58 -16.68 -1.91
CA THR A 33 11.91 -16.60 -1.29
C THR A 33 12.73 -15.41 -1.79
N LEU A 34 12.11 -14.58 -2.65
CA LEU A 34 12.71 -13.44 -3.35
C LEU A 34 13.80 -13.85 -4.36
N ALA A 35 13.85 -15.13 -4.73
CA ALA A 35 14.80 -15.65 -5.70
C ALA A 35 14.29 -15.44 -7.13
N CYS A 36 15.19 -15.04 -8.04
CA CYS A 36 14.94 -14.98 -9.49
C CYS A 36 15.78 -16.01 -10.28
N ALA A 37 16.83 -16.57 -9.67
CA ALA A 37 17.66 -17.67 -10.17
C ALA A 37 18.46 -18.28 -9.00
N PRO A 38 19.18 -19.40 -9.19
CA PRO A 38 20.09 -19.91 -8.16
C PRO A 38 21.04 -18.83 -7.65
N HIS A 39 21.09 -18.66 -6.32
CA HIS A 39 21.92 -17.67 -5.63
C HIS A 39 21.71 -16.20 -6.06
N THR A 40 20.60 -15.89 -6.74
CA THR A 40 20.30 -14.56 -7.25
C THR A 40 18.92 -14.12 -6.79
N TYR A 41 18.84 -12.92 -6.22
CA TYR A 41 17.64 -12.39 -5.56
C TYR A 41 17.34 -10.98 -6.05
N ALA A 42 16.07 -10.58 -5.96
CA ALA A 42 15.66 -9.19 -6.17
C ALA A 42 14.67 -8.77 -5.08
N LEU A 43 14.75 -7.51 -4.64
CA LEU A 43 13.87 -6.93 -3.63
C LEU A 43 13.68 -5.43 -3.90
N GLY A 44 12.71 -4.82 -3.24
CA GLY A 44 12.30 -3.45 -3.42
C GLY A 44 11.52 -3.24 -4.72
N ASP A 45 11.57 -2.01 -5.22
CA ASP A 45 10.72 -1.56 -6.34
C ASP A 45 11.01 -2.27 -7.67
N CYS A 46 12.16 -2.93 -7.81
CA CYS A 46 12.47 -3.70 -9.01
C CYS A 46 11.86 -5.10 -9.01
N ALA A 47 11.45 -5.64 -7.86
CA ALA A 47 10.96 -7.00 -7.72
C ALA A 47 9.46 -7.10 -8.02
N GLU A 48 9.10 -8.03 -8.92
CA GLU A 48 7.72 -8.43 -9.22
C GLU A 48 7.44 -9.76 -8.50
N HIS A 49 6.75 -9.67 -7.36
CA HIS A 49 6.32 -10.85 -6.60
C HIS A 49 4.85 -11.13 -6.91
N ARG A 50 4.54 -12.33 -7.40
CA ARG A 50 3.16 -12.76 -7.76
C ARG A 50 2.43 -11.76 -8.68
N GLY A 51 3.17 -11.14 -9.60
CA GLY A 51 2.63 -10.17 -10.57
C GLY A 51 2.49 -8.74 -10.05
N ILE A 52 2.97 -8.45 -8.82
CA ILE A 52 2.83 -7.15 -8.16
C ILE A 52 4.21 -6.52 -7.95
N THR A 53 4.33 -5.24 -8.30
CA THR A 53 5.43 -4.35 -7.89
C THR A 53 4.87 -3.28 -6.95
N HIS A 54 5.41 -3.17 -5.75
CA HIS A 54 4.79 -2.36 -4.69
C HIS A 54 5.06 -0.86 -4.78
N GLY A 55 6.27 -0.43 -5.15
CA GLY A 55 6.61 1.00 -5.27
C GLY A 55 6.57 1.78 -3.95
N LEU A 56 6.73 1.10 -2.81
CA LEU A 56 6.56 1.65 -1.47
C LEU A 56 7.64 1.12 -0.53
N ALA A 57 8.10 1.97 0.40
CA ALA A 57 9.19 1.64 1.31
C ALA A 57 8.85 0.47 2.25
N ALA A 58 7.63 0.40 2.80
CA ALA A 58 7.24 -0.66 3.74
C ALA A 58 7.36 -2.07 3.13
N PRO A 59 6.80 -2.37 1.94
CA PRO A 59 7.05 -3.63 1.24
C PRO A 59 8.53 -3.91 0.98
N ALA A 60 9.34 -2.90 0.64
CA ALA A 60 10.77 -3.09 0.42
C ALA A 60 11.51 -3.51 1.71
N TRP A 61 11.14 -2.94 2.87
CA TRP A 61 11.67 -3.34 4.16
C TRP A 61 11.28 -4.77 4.53
N GLU A 62 10.01 -5.13 4.37
CA GLU A 62 9.55 -6.51 4.62
C GLU A 62 10.29 -7.54 3.74
N GLN A 63 10.52 -7.21 2.46
CA GLN A 63 11.29 -8.05 1.56
C GLN A 63 12.76 -8.16 2.01
N ALA A 64 13.37 -7.04 2.44
CA ALA A 64 14.72 -7.04 2.96
C ALA A 64 14.85 -7.91 4.23
N ASP A 65 13.90 -7.80 5.17
CA ASP A 65 13.87 -8.57 6.40
C ASP A 65 13.74 -10.08 6.12
N VAL A 66 12.83 -10.47 5.21
CA VAL A 66 12.70 -11.86 4.76
C VAL A 66 14.01 -12.37 4.16
N LEU A 67 14.60 -11.62 3.22
CA LEU A 67 15.82 -12.08 2.55
C LEU A 67 17.00 -12.15 3.52
N ALA A 68 17.15 -11.16 4.41
CA ALA A 68 18.20 -11.14 5.42
C ALA A 68 18.08 -12.33 6.39
N ALA A 69 16.86 -12.64 6.85
CA ALA A 69 16.62 -13.77 7.74
C ALA A 69 16.94 -15.12 7.07
N ARG A 70 16.67 -15.25 5.75
CA ARG A 70 17.02 -16.44 4.97
C ARG A 70 18.53 -16.57 4.78
N LEU A 71 19.18 -15.53 4.29
CA LEU A 71 20.62 -15.56 3.93
C LEU A 71 21.52 -15.65 5.16
N SER A 72 21.11 -15.11 6.30
CA SER A 72 21.84 -15.26 7.57
C SER A 72 21.65 -16.62 8.24
N GLY A 73 20.69 -17.43 7.78
CA GLY A 73 20.32 -18.67 8.44
C GLY A 73 19.48 -18.48 9.71
N ALA A 74 19.11 -17.26 10.09
CA ALA A 74 18.28 -16.99 11.26
C ALA A 74 16.85 -17.56 11.10
N ALA A 75 16.30 -17.51 9.89
CA ALA A 75 15.05 -18.15 9.53
C ALA A 75 15.08 -18.62 8.06
N PRO A 76 15.69 -19.78 7.76
CA PRO A 76 15.81 -20.30 6.39
C PRO A 76 14.44 -20.55 5.71
N GLY A 77 13.40 -20.76 6.52
CA GLY A 77 12.02 -20.96 6.08
C GLY A 77 11.21 -19.68 5.86
N ALA A 78 11.75 -18.48 6.13
CA ALA A 78 11.02 -17.22 5.97
C ALA A 78 10.57 -17.02 4.51
N ARG A 79 9.35 -16.50 4.31
CA ARG A 79 8.77 -16.27 2.98
C ARG A 79 8.09 -14.92 2.93
N PHE A 80 8.24 -14.24 1.79
CA PHE A 80 7.47 -13.05 1.47
C PHE A 80 6.15 -13.49 0.81
N THR A 81 5.03 -13.15 1.43
CA THR A 81 3.69 -13.55 0.98
C THR A 81 2.89 -12.40 0.37
N GLY A 82 3.53 -11.26 0.16
CA GLY A 82 2.93 -10.02 -0.32
C GLY A 82 2.52 -9.08 0.82
N THR A 83 2.63 -7.78 0.59
CA THR A 83 2.29 -6.74 1.58
C THR A 83 0.96 -6.08 1.25
N ARG A 84 0.01 -6.11 2.19
CA ARG A 84 -1.17 -5.22 2.16
C ARG A 84 -0.70 -3.82 2.54
N THR A 85 -0.65 -2.90 1.59
CA THR A 85 -0.06 -1.58 1.85
C THR A 85 -1.11 -0.50 2.05
N LEU A 86 -0.88 0.36 3.05
CA LEU A 86 -1.59 1.61 3.27
C LEU A 86 -0.65 2.76 2.91
N ALA A 87 -1.04 3.58 1.95
CA ALA A 87 -0.33 4.80 1.62
C ALA A 87 -0.73 5.91 2.60
N ARG A 88 0.25 6.65 3.11
CA ARG A 88 0.04 7.92 3.82
C ARG A 88 1.00 8.93 3.24
N LEU A 89 0.46 10.02 2.72
CA LEU A 89 1.22 11.00 1.96
C LEU A 89 0.77 12.41 2.34
N SER A 90 1.69 13.36 2.17
CA SER A 90 1.46 14.78 2.38
C SER A 90 1.79 15.57 1.11
N ALA A 91 0.95 16.56 0.79
CA ALA A 91 1.15 17.50 -0.30
C ALA A 91 0.87 18.91 0.24
N GLY A 92 1.93 19.58 0.72
CA GLY A 92 1.80 20.83 1.45
C GLY A 92 0.89 20.67 2.68
N PRO A 93 -0.21 21.44 2.80
CA PRO A 93 -1.12 21.33 3.94
C PRO A 93 -2.05 20.10 3.86
N VAL A 94 -2.14 19.45 2.69
CA VAL A 94 -3.05 18.33 2.50
C VAL A 94 -2.40 17.03 2.94
N GLN A 95 -3.03 16.35 3.89
CA GLN A 95 -2.66 15.00 4.32
C GLN A 95 -3.69 14.02 3.76
N TYR A 96 -3.24 12.86 3.30
CA TYR A 96 -4.15 11.82 2.84
C TYR A 96 -3.64 10.42 3.14
N THR A 97 -4.59 9.50 3.31
CA THR A 97 -4.33 8.06 3.39
C THR A 97 -5.19 7.34 2.38
N ALA A 98 -4.63 6.33 1.70
CA ALA A 98 -5.36 5.45 0.81
C ALA A 98 -4.94 3.99 1.04
N PHE A 99 -5.89 3.06 0.93
CA PHE A 99 -5.65 1.63 1.06
C PHE A 99 -6.67 0.83 0.26
N GLY A 100 -6.30 -0.39 -0.12
CA GLY A 100 -7.21 -1.34 -0.77
C GLY A 100 -7.72 -0.92 -2.15
N GLU A 101 -8.90 -1.42 -2.50
CA GLU A 101 -9.55 -1.16 -3.78
C GLU A 101 -9.98 0.31 -3.90
N HIS A 102 -9.92 0.86 -5.12
CA HIS A 102 -10.30 2.26 -5.39
C HIS A 102 -11.62 2.39 -6.16
N ALA A 103 -11.99 1.35 -6.93
CA ALA A 103 -13.18 1.30 -7.75
C ALA A 103 -14.22 0.34 -7.16
N ALA A 104 -15.49 0.73 -7.21
CA ALA A 104 -16.59 -0.11 -6.76
C ALA A 104 -17.03 -1.02 -7.91
N GLY A 105 -17.03 -2.34 -7.67
CA GLY A 105 -17.63 -3.33 -8.55
C GLY A 105 -19.06 -3.71 -8.11
N PRO A 106 -19.70 -4.66 -8.80
CA PRO A 106 -20.98 -5.22 -8.36
C PRO A 106 -20.92 -5.73 -6.91
N GLY A 107 -21.95 -5.43 -6.12
CA GLY A 107 -22.02 -5.83 -4.70
C GLY A 107 -21.02 -5.13 -3.77
N VAL A 108 -20.52 -3.97 -4.17
CA VAL A 108 -19.68 -3.10 -3.34
C VAL A 108 -20.45 -1.84 -2.95
N ASP A 109 -20.62 -1.63 -1.65
CA ASP A 109 -21.21 -0.43 -1.09
C ASP A 109 -20.17 0.69 -1.02
N VAL A 110 -20.61 1.92 -1.30
CA VAL A 110 -19.76 3.11 -1.28
C VAL A 110 -20.29 4.11 -0.27
N LEU A 111 -19.50 4.37 0.76
CA LEU A 111 -19.78 5.43 1.73
C LEU A 111 -18.84 6.60 1.48
N ARG A 112 -19.39 7.82 1.43
CA ARG A 112 -18.61 9.01 1.13
C ARG A 112 -19.14 10.23 1.87
N ILE A 113 -18.23 10.97 2.50
CA ILE A 113 -18.51 12.26 3.14
C ILE A 113 -17.48 13.26 2.65
N GLY A 114 -17.95 14.46 2.31
CA GLY A 114 -17.09 15.61 2.02
C GLY A 114 -17.58 16.81 2.81
N ASP A 115 -16.64 17.52 3.43
CA ASP A 115 -16.87 18.80 4.09
C ASP A 115 -15.94 19.84 3.46
N ALA A 116 -16.49 20.65 2.56
CA ALA A 116 -15.75 21.69 1.86
C ALA A 116 -15.26 22.80 2.80
N THR A 117 -15.97 23.06 3.91
CA THR A 117 -15.59 24.10 4.87
C THR A 117 -14.34 23.72 5.66
N ARG A 118 -14.15 22.41 5.89
CA ARG A 118 -12.99 21.84 6.56
C ARG A 118 -11.94 21.27 5.60
N GLY A 119 -12.21 21.29 4.29
CA GLY A 119 -11.35 20.68 3.29
C GLY A 119 -11.17 19.16 3.48
N THR A 120 -12.18 18.46 4.00
CA THR A 120 -12.09 17.03 4.28
C THR A 120 -12.89 16.21 3.28
N TYR A 121 -12.38 15.02 2.95
CA TYR A 121 -13.03 14.04 2.12
C TYR A 121 -12.70 12.65 2.63
N LYS A 122 -13.72 11.80 2.80
CA LYS A 122 -13.53 10.41 3.19
C LYS A 122 -14.42 9.52 2.34
N LYS A 123 -13.86 8.44 1.79
CA LYS A 123 -14.55 7.42 1.01
C LYS A 123 -14.16 6.04 1.53
N LEU A 124 -15.13 5.16 1.71
CA LEU A 124 -14.92 3.73 2.01
C LEU A 124 -15.63 2.89 0.96
N LEU A 125 -15.01 1.77 0.60
CA LEU A 125 -15.62 0.69 -0.17
C LEU A 125 -15.84 -0.50 0.75
N LEU A 126 -17.05 -1.04 0.76
CA LEU A 126 -17.43 -2.17 1.61
C LEU A 126 -18.06 -3.30 0.82
N ARG A 127 -17.88 -4.52 1.30
CA ARG A 127 -18.67 -5.68 0.87
C ARG A 127 -19.23 -6.35 2.12
N GLY A 128 -20.52 -6.13 2.37
CA GLY A 128 -21.12 -6.47 3.66
C GLY A 128 -20.46 -5.68 4.78
N ASP A 129 -19.88 -6.38 5.77
CA ASP A 129 -19.23 -5.77 6.92
C ASP A 129 -17.72 -5.54 6.74
N ARG A 130 -17.12 -5.88 5.58
CA ARG A 130 -15.67 -5.78 5.35
C ARG A 130 -15.29 -4.56 4.53
N LEU A 131 -14.16 -3.95 4.90
CA LEU A 131 -13.53 -2.90 4.11
C LEU A 131 -12.79 -3.52 2.93
N LEU A 132 -13.10 -3.06 1.71
CA LEU A 132 -12.32 -3.37 0.51
C LEU A 132 -11.22 -2.33 0.28
N GLY A 133 -11.48 -1.07 0.65
CA GLY A 133 -10.55 0.03 0.51
C GLY A 133 -11.09 1.34 1.04
N GLY A 134 -10.25 2.37 1.05
CA GLY A 134 -10.62 3.67 1.57
C GLY A 134 -9.65 4.77 1.18
N VAL A 135 -10.18 5.99 1.14
CA VAL A 135 -9.42 7.22 0.90
C VAL A 135 -9.88 8.26 1.92
N LEU A 136 -8.95 8.82 2.68
CA LEU A 136 -9.19 9.91 3.61
C LEU A 136 -8.27 11.08 3.24
N VAL A 137 -8.81 12.29 3.21
CA VAL A 137 -8.11 13.54 2.87
C VAL A 137 -8.48 14.60 3.90
N GLY A 138 -7.49 15.35 4.36
CA GLY A 138 -7.63 16.40 5.38
C GLY A 138 -7.68 15.82 6.78
N ASP A 139 -8.81 15.20 7.15
CA ASP A 139 -8.99 14.57 8.47
C ASP A 139 -8.64 13.07 8.42
N LEU A 140 -7.53 12.73 9.08
CA LEU A 140 -7.02 11.37 9.19
C LEU A 140 -7.26 10.72 10.56
N GLY A 141 -8.13 11.30 11.41
CA GLY A 141 -8.38 10.81 12.77
C GLY A 141 -8.76 9.32 12.84
N THR A 142 -9.52 8.83 11.87
CA THR A 142 -9.95 7.42 11.79
C THR A 142 -9.05 6.55 10.92
N ALA A 143 -8.02 7.10 10.29
CA ALA A 143 -7.15 6.37 9.35
C ALA A 143 -6.46 5.15 10.01
N GLY A 144 -6.05 5.27 11.28
CA GLY A 144 -5.43 4.17 12.02
C GLY A 144 -6.40 3.01 12.27
N THR A 145 -7.62 3.31 12.73
CA THR A 145 -8.67 2.32 12.97
C THR A 145 -9.09 1.61 11.69
N LEU A 146 -9.36 2.39 10.64
CA LEU A 146 -9.75 1.87 9.32
C LEU A 146 -8.63 1.04 8.68
N GLY A 147 -7.39 1.54 8.75
CA GLY A 147 -6.22 0.84 8.23
C GLY A 147 -6.02 -0.51 8.92
N ARG A 148 -6.13 -0.57 10.26
CA ARG A 148 -6.03 -1.84 10.99
C ARG A 148 -7.19 -2.79 10.65
N ALA A 149 -8.43 -2.29 10.61
CA ALA A 149 -9.57 -3.12 10.25
C ALA A 149 -9.40 -3.75 8.85
N TRP A 150 -8.86 -2.99 7.89
CA TRP A 150 -8.56 -3.50 6.55
C TRP A 150 -7.37 -4.46 6.50
N LEU A 151 -6.26 -4.14 7.16
CA LEU A 151 -5.06 -5.01 7.23
C LEU A 151 -5.39 -6.38 7.83
N ASP A 152 -6.16 -6.39 8.92
CA ASP A 152 -6.53 -7.60 9.66
C ASP A 152 -7.76 -8.32 9.08
N ASP A 153 -8.35 -7.80 7.99
CA ASP A 153 -9.62 -8.27 7.43
C ASP A 153 -10.74 -8.39 8.47
N ARG A 154 -10.87 -7.40 9.37
CA ARG A 154 -11.88 -7.37 10.43
C ARG A 154 -13.16 -6.66 9.98
N PRO A 155 -14.32 -6.94 10.62
CA PRO A 155 -15.53 -6.17 10.38
C PRO A 155 -15.29 -4.68 10.65
N ALA A 156 -15.82 -3.81 9.79
CA ALA A 156 -15.84 -2.36 9.98
C ALA A 156 -16.65 -1.96 11.23
N GLY A 157 -17.59 -2.81 11.65
CA GLY A 157 -18.50 -2.58 12.77
C GLY A 157 -19.94 -2.37 12.30
N PRO A 158 -20.89 -2.21 13.25
CA PRO A 158 -22.32 -2.17 12.95
C PRO A 158 -22.78 -0.88 12.26
N ASP A 159 -22.02 0.22 12.41
CA ASP A 159 -22.29 1.50 11.75
C ASP A 159 -21.02 2.03 11.06
N PRO A 160 -20.79 1.66 9.79
CA PRO A 160 -19.66 2.16 9.02
C PRO A 160 -19.68 3.68 8.77
N LEU A 161 -20.85 4.35 8.86
CA LEU A 161 -20.95 5.80 8.69
C LEU A 161 -20.29 6.53 9.86
N SER A 162 -20.42 5.99 11.08
CA SER A 162 -19.74 6.51 12.27
C SER A 162 -18.22 6.64 12.09
N LEU A 163 -17.60 5.73 11.32
CA LEU A 163 -16.16 5.73 11.02
C LEU A 163 -15.73 6.91 10.14
N LEU A 164 -16.68 7.54 9.44
CA LEU A 164 -16.44 8.72 8.63
C LEU A 164 -16.64 10.02 9.40
N VAL A 165 -17.55 10.03 10.39
CA VAL A 165 -17.91 11.23 11.16
C VAL A 165 -17.25 11.33 12.53
N ALA A 166 -16.52 10.30 12.98
CA ALA A 166 -15.84 10.33 14.26
C ALA A 166 -14.92 11.58 14.35
N PRO A 167 -14.89 12.24 15.52
CA PRO A 167 -14.16 13.49 15.69
C PRO A 167 -12.66 13.28 15.39
N PRO A 168 -11.97 14.28 14.84
CA PRO A 168 -10.54 14.20 14.60
C PRO A 168 -9.83 13.91 15.92
N ALA A 169 -8.86 12.99 15.89
CA ALA A 169 -7.99 12.77 17.04
C ALA A 169 -7.30 14.11 17.38
N PRO A 170 -7.19 14.48 18.67
CA PRO A 170 -6.55 15.73 19.05
C PRO A 170 -5.14 15.78 18.47
N ALA A 171 -4.77 16.92 17.89
CA ALA A 171 -3.46 17.12 17.30
C ALA A 171 -2.37 16.82 18.35
N VAL A 172 -1.54 15.82 18.07
CA VAL A 172 -0.33 15.55 18.85
C VAL A 172 0.58 16.75 18.63
N ARG A 173 0.75 17.58 19.67
CA ARG A 173 1.76 18.63 19.67
C ARG A 173 3.12 17.92 19.62
N GLN A 174 3.89 18.18 18.57
CA GLN A 174 5.32 17.86 18.51
C GLN A 174 6.08 18.78 19.46
#